data_AF-A0A0G0T0A8-F1
#
_entry.id   AF-A0A0G0T0A8-F1
#
_cell.length_a   1.000
_cell.length_b   1.000
_cell.length_c   1.000
_cell.angle_alpha   90.00
_cell.angle_beta   90.00
_cell.angle_gamma   90.00
#
_symmetry.space_group_name_H-M   'P 1'
#
loop_
_entity.id
_entity.type
_entity.pdbx_description
1 polymer ?
#
loop_
_entity_poly.entity_id
_entity_poly.type
_entity_poly.pdbx_seq_one_letter_code
_entity_poly.pdbx_strand_id
1 'polypeptide(L)'
;MGKKQKSTKTDKKAETIAARILKQKQELVIELRKQPVLQIACTRIGVSRSTAYRWIKDDAIFADVFQESRREGKDFISDMAESQIIKKIGDGNLVASIFWLKTHRKEEFTEHMKHDHGISVDNTWHDLTPEEDKQRAAALIHMFAPMFSFKMTPKDLKEAIRREHERIDRRVKESEAHKERVRKALESDLEGK
;
A
#
# COMPACT_ATOMS: atom_id res chain seq x y z
N MET A 1 35.07 0.33 55.60
CA MET A 1 35.20 1.78 55.36
C MET A 1 35.40 2.04 53.86
N GLY A 2 34.30 2.20 53.10
CA GLY A 2 34.36 2.46 51.66
C GLY A 2 34.70 3.93 51.39
N LYS A 3 35.88 4.21 50.83
CA LYS A 3 36.28 5.55 50.42
C LYS A 3 35.29 6.05 49.34
N LYS A 4 34.45 7.03 49.68
CA LYS A 4 33.70 7.83 48.69
C LYS A 4 34.71 8.51 47.77
N GLN A 5 34.83 8.03 46.54
CA GLN A 5 35.58 8.72 45.49
C GLN A 5 34.87 10.05 45.20
N LYS A 6 35.54 11.17 45.49
CA LYS A 6 35.07 12.50 45.12
C LYS A 6 35.27 12.66 43.60
N SER A 7 34.16 12.72 42.83
CA SER A 7 34.24 12.96 41.38
C SER A 7 34.86 14.32 41.06
N THR A 8 35.61 14.39 39.96
CA THR A 8 36.36 15.59 39.56
C THR A 8 35.41 16.67 39.04
N LYS A 9 35.82 17.95 39.05
CA LYS A 9 34.98 19.08 38.58
C LYS A 9 34.50 18.92 37.13
N THR A 10 35.25 18.19 36.30
CA THR A 10 34.93 17.94 34.89
C THR A 10 33.78 16.94 34.75
N ASP A 11 33.77 15.88 35.55
CA ASP A 11 32.73 14.84 35.56
C ASP A 11 31.35 15.44 35.91
N LYS A 12 31.32 16.34 36.89
CA LYS A 12 30.10 17.04 37.32
C LYS A 12 29.49 17.93 36.23
N LYS A 13 30.34 18.58 35.41
CA LYS A 13 29.88 19.40 34.29
C LYS A 13 29.26 18.55 33.19
N ALA A 14 29.90 17.43 32.84
CA ALA A 14 29.38 16.49 31.85
C ALA A 14 28.03 15.90 32.27
N GLU A 15 27.90 15.51 33.54
CA GLU A 15 26.66 15.01 34.13
C GLU A 15 25.52 16.04 34.06
N THR A 16 25.81 17.30 34.37
CA THR A 16 24.82 18.39 34.29
C THR A 16 24.34 18.62 32.85
N ILE A 17 25.25 18.56 31.87
CA ILE A 17 24.90 18.69 30.45
C ILE A 17 24.04 17.51 29.98
N ALA A 18 24.41 16.29 30.37
CA ALA A 18 23.65 15.09 30.04
C ALA A 18 22.23 15.14 30.62
N ALA A 19 22.08 15.55 31.88
CA ALA A 19 20.78 15.73 32.52
C ALA A 19 19.91 16.76 31.80
N ARG A 20 20.50 17.89 31.36
CA ARG A 20 19.79 18.89 30.56
C ARG A 20 19.34 18.32 29.21
N ILE A 21 20.20 17.62 28.49
CA ILE A 21 19.86 17.01 27.18
C ILE A 21 18.73 15.99 27.35
N LEU A 22 18.80 15.15 28.38
CA LEU A 22 17.77 14.15 28.66
C LEU A 22 16.41 14.82 28.93
N LYS A 23 16.39 15.88 29.75
CA LYS A 23 15.18 16.66 30.01
C LYS A 23 14.59 17.25 28.72
N GLN A 24 15.42 17.85 27.86
CA GLN A 24 14.95 18.41 26.59
C GLN A 24 14.41 17.34 25.62
N LYS A 25 15.03 16.15 25.59
CA LYS A 25 14.54 15.00 24.83
C LYS A 25 13.15 14.55 25.33
N GLN A 26 12.97 14.48 26.65
CA GLN A 26 11.68 14.14 27.27
C GLN A 26 10.60 15.18 26.95
N GLU A 27 10.92 16.47 27.09
CA GLU A 27 10.00 17.57 26.76
C GLU A 27 9.60 17.55 25.28
N LEU A 28 10.55 17.27 24.38
CA LEU A 28 10.27 17.14 22.95
C LEU A 28 9.27 16.01 22.65
N VAL A 29 9.49 14.85 23.26
CA VAL A 29 8.61 13.69 23.13
C VAL A 29 7.21 13.99 23.64
N ILE A 30 7.07 14.65 24.80
CA ILE A 30 5.78 15.06 25.35
C ILE A 30 5.05 16.03 24.42
N GLU A 31 5.76 17.01 23.85
CA GLU A 31 5.14 17.97 22.93
C GLU A 31 4.77 17.34 21.59
N LEU A 32 5.53 16.35 21.09
CA LEU A 32 5.20 15.64 19.85
C LEU A 32 3.90 14.86 19.93
N ARG A 33 3.57 14.31 21.11
CA ARG A 33 2.28 13.65 21.36
C ARG A 33 1.08 14.59 21.26
N LYS A 34 1.29 15.90 21.40
CA LYS A 34 0.24 16.91 21.25
C LYS A 34 0.28 17.57 19.87
N GLN A 35 1.48 17.70 19.30
CA GLN A 35 1.74 18.41 18.07
C GLN A 35 2.81 17.67 17.25
N PRO A 36 2.42 16.82 16.28
CA PRO A 36 3.35 15.95 15.55
C PRO A 36 4.25 16.70 14.54
N VAL A 37 4.07 18.02 14.39
CA VAL A 37 4.92 18.88 13.57
C VAL A 37 6.18 19.28 14.35
N LEU A 38 7.31 18.68 13.95
CA LEU A 38 8.61 18.87 14.61
C LEU A 38 9.00 20.34 14.81
N GLN A 39 8.79 21.20 13.80
CA GLN A 39 9.12 22.63 13.91
C GLN A 39 8.38 23.31 15.07
N ILE A 40 7.10 22.99 15.26
CA ILE A 40 6.28 23.60 16.30
C ILE A 40 6.70 23.07 17.67
N ALA A 41 6.88 21.74 17.80
CA ALA A 41 7.34 21.12 19.04
C ALA A 41 8.72 21.66 19.47
N CYS A 42 9.68 21.74 18.54
CA CYS A 42 11.00 22.33 18.75
C CYS A 42 10.94 23.80 19.22
N THR A 43 10.10 24.62 18.59
CA THR A 43 9.91 26.02 18.97
C THR A 43 9.38 26.15 20.40
N ARG A 44 8.43 25.29 20.81
CA ARG A 44 7.83 25.32 22.16
C ARG A 44 8.81 24.99 23.27
N ILE A 45 9.75 24.09 23.02
CA ILE A 45 10.75 23.66 24.02
C ILE A 45 12.09 24.41 23.91
N GLY A 46 12.22 25.34 22.94
CA GLY A 46 13.46 26.10 22.73
C GLY A 46 14.63 25.27 22.20
N VAL A 47 14.38 24.26 21.36
CA VAL A 47 15.42 23.41 20.75
C VAL A 47 15.42 23.61 19.23
N SER A 48 16.60 23.69 18.60
CA SER A 48 16.68 23.77 17.14
C SER A 48 16.35 22.43 16.48
N ARG A 49 15.75 22.46 15.28
CA ARG A 49 15.53 21.23 14.48
C ARG A 49 16.83 20.46 14.23
N SER A 50 17.93 21.16 13.98
CA SER A 50 19.25 20.53 13.77
C SER A 50 19.70 19.71 14.98
N THR A 51 19.42 20.19 16.20
CA THR A 51 19.73 19.48 17.43
C THR A 51 18.85 18.24 17.59
N ALA A 52 17.54 18.35 17.31
CA ALA A 52 16.64 17.21 17.33
C ALA A 52 17.04 16.13 16.30
N TYR A 53 17.39 16.51 15.07
CA TYR A 53 17.88 15.57 14.07
C TYR A 53 19.18 14.89 14.48
N ARG A 54 20.10 15.62 15.11
CA ARG A 54 21.32 15.01 15.66
C ARG A 54 20.98 13.96 16.71
N TRP A 55 20.05 14.24 17.62
CA TRP A 55 19.61 13.25 18.60
C TRP A 55 18.98 12.02 17.96
N ILE A 56 18.14 12.18 16.93
CA ILE A 56 17.54 11.06 16.20
C ILE A 56 18.60 10.21 15.50
N LYS A 57 19.66 10.85 14.99
CA LYS A 57 20.76 10.16 14.32
C LYS A 57 21.67 9.41 15.30
N ASP A 58 22.01 10.05 16.40
CA ASP A 58 23.08 9.59 17.31
C ASP A 58 22.54 8.69 18.45
N ASP A 59 21.24 8.68 18.70
CA ASP A 59 20.58 7.92 19.77
C ASP A 59 19.37 7.15 19.21
N ALA A 60 19.59 5.87 18.92
CA ALA A 60 18.58 4.98 18.33
C ALA A 60 17.35 4.79 19.23
N ILE A 61 17.55 4.71 20.56
CA ILE A 61 16.44 4.56 21.51
C ILE A 61 15.57 5.83 21.47
N PHE A 62 16.20 7.00 21.44
CA PHE A 62 15.47 8.26 21.29
C PHE A 62 14.75 8.35 19.95
N ALA A 63 15.34 7.85 18.86
CA ALA A 63 14.71 7.83 17.54
C ALA A 63 13.41 7.02 17.53
N ASP A 64 13.39 5.84 18.16
CA ASP A 64 12.20 5.01 18.25
C ASP A 64 11.10 5.69 19.07
N VAL A 65 11.46 6.21 20.25
CA VAL A 65 10.52 6.95 21.11
C VAL A 65 9.99 8.21 20.40
N PHE A 66 10.83 8.89 19.62
CA PHE A 66 10.43 10.03 18.81
C PHE A 66 9.38 9.65 17.76
N GLN A 67 9.59 8.56 17.01
CA GLN A 67 8.63 8.11 16.00
C GLN A 67 7.32 7.67 16.62
N GLU A 68 7.38 6.96 17.75
CA GLU A 68 6.23 6.55 18.54
C GLU A 68 5.39 7.77 18.95
N SER A 69 6.04 8.73 19.62
CA SER A 69 5.38 9.94 20.13
C SER A 69 4.78 10.78 19.01
N ARG A 70 5.44 10.81 17.84
CA ARG A 70 4.93 11.49 16.65
C ARG A 70 3.73 10.77 16.05
N ARG A 71 3.66 9.43 16.12
CA ARG A 71 2.50 8.66 15.67
C ARG A 71 1.31 8.93 16.58
N GLU A 72 1.49 8.80 17.89
CA GLU A 72 0.46 9.14 18.89
C GLU A 72 -0.08 10.58 18.67
N GLY A 73 0.81 11.54 18.41
CA GLY A 73 0.38 12.91 18.11
C GLY A 73 -0.36 13.08 16.80
N LYS A 74 -0.11 12.24 15.78
CA LYS A 74 -0.92 12.24 14.56
C LYS A 74 -2.32 11.70 14.86
N ASP A 75 -2.42 10.62 15.62
CA ASP A 75 -3.70 10.03 15.99
C ASP A 75 -4.55 11.03 16.78
N PHE A 76 -3.95 11.72 17.76
CA PHE A 76 -4.61 12.80 18.50
C PHE A 76 -5.15 13.93 17.60
N ILE A 77 -4.36 14.38 16.62
CA ILE A 77 -4.79 15.41 15.67
C ILE A 77 -5.87 14.88 14.72
N SER A 78 -5.83 13.60 14.36
CA SER A 78 -6.88 12.96 13.57
C SER A 78 -8.22 12.96 14.31
N ASP A 79 -8.25 12.57 15.58
CA ASP A 79 -9.46 12.60 16.42
C ASP A 79 -10.04 14.02 16.53
N MET A 80 -9.16 15.01 16.69
CA MET A 80 -9.55 16.42 16.67
C MET A 80 -10.14 16.83 15.31
N ALA A 81 -9.53 16.39 14.20
CA ALA A 81 -10.02 16.69 12.86
C ALA A 81 -11.38 16.05 12.60
N GLU A 82 -11.60 14.81 13.03
CA GLU A 82 -12.89 14.13 12.96
C GLU A 82 -13.98 14.92 13.71
N SER A 83 -13.67 15.36 14.93
CA SER A 83 -14.58 16.21 15.72
C SER A 83 -14.93 17.51 14.99
N GLN A 84 -13.95 18.14 14.31
CA GLN A 84 -14.21 19.34 13.50
C GLN A 84 -15.06 19.05 12.28
N ILE A 85 -14.85 17.93 11.59
CA ILE A 85 -15.67 17.50 10.45
C ILE A 85 -17.11 17.29 10.88
N ILE A 86 -17.35 16.57 11.98
CA ILE A 86 -18.70 16.34 12.52
C ILE A 86 -19.39 17.66 12.86
N LYS A 87 -18.68 18.59 13.49
CA LYS A 87 -19.22 19.93 13.76
C LYS A 87 -19.62 20.66 12.46
N LYS A 88 -18.77 20.61 11.44
CA LYS A 88 -19.05 21.24 10.14
C LYS A 88 -20.24 20.62 9.42
N ILE A 89 -20.46 19.32 9.58
CA ILE A 89 -21.67 18.64 9.08
C ILE A 89 -22.92 19.21 9.77
N GLY A 90 -22.87 19.36 11.10
CA GLY A 90 -23.96 19.99 11.87
C GLY A 90 -24.25 21.44 11.44
N ASP A 91 -23.21 22.19 11.04
CA ASP A 91 -23.32 23.54 10.51
C ASP A 91 -23.82 23.59 9.04
N GLY A 92 -24.14 22.44 8.42
CA GLY A 92 -24.64 22.36 7.04
C GLY A 92 -23.56 22.41 5.95
N ASN A 93 -22.29 22.16 6.27
CA ASN A 93 -21.22 22.13 5.28
C ASN A 93 -21.30 20.86 4.41
N LEU A 94 -21.78 21.00 3.17
CA LEU A 94 -21.95 19.90 2.24
C LEU A 94 -20.63 19.16 1.91
N VAL A 95 -19.51 19.88 1.78
CA VAL A 95 -18.21 19.28 1.45
C VAL A 95 -17.74 18.35 2.59
N ALA A 96 -17.89 18.78 3.84
CA ALA A 96 -17.59 17.96 5.01
C ALA A 96 -18.48 16.70 5.05
N SER A 97 -19.78 16.83 4.73
CA SER A 97 -20.71 15.71 4.64
C SER A 97 -20.31 14.71 3.55
N ILE A 98 -20.00 15.17 2.34
CA ILE A 98 -19.54 14.32 1.23
C ILE A 98 -18.24 13.60 1.62
N PHE A 99 -17.27 14.33 2.18
CA PHE A 99 -16.00 13.76 2.62
C PHE A 99 -16.20 12.68 3.68
N TRP A 100 -17.05 12.93 4.69
CA TRP A 100 -17.37 11.97 5.74
C TRP A 100 -18.02 10.70 5.18
N LEU A 101 -19.04 10.84 4.32
CA LEU A 101 -19.70 9.70 3.69
C LEU A 101 -18.73 8.89 2.82
N LYS A 102 -17.89 9.55 2.02
CA LYS A 102 -16.88 8.87 1.19
C LYS A 102 -15.84 8.11 2.02
N THR A 103 -15.49 8.58 3.22
CA THR A 103 -14.45 7.97 4.06
C THR A 103 -15.00 6.88 4.99
N HIS A 104 -16.22 7.04 5.52
CA HIS A 104 -16.81 6.14 6.51
C HIS A 104 -17.84 5.16 5.92
N ARG A 105 -18.41 5.46 4.76
CA ARG A 105 -19.32 4.59 4.01
C ARG A 105 -18.77 4.30 2.62
N LYS A 106 -17.52 3.83 2.57
CA LYS A 106 -16.81 3.57 1.31
C LYS A 106 -17.63 2.66 0.39
N GLU A 107 -18.24 1.59 0.88
CA GLU A 107 -19.00 0.67 0.02
C GLU A 107 -20.19 1.33 -0.70
N GLU A 108 -20.86 2.29 -0.04
CA GLU A 108 -22.02 2.99 -0.59
C GLU A 108 -21.63 4.20 -1.47
N PHE A 109 -20.51 4.86 -1.17
CA PHE A 109 -20.12 6.16 -1.77
C PHE A 109 -18.78 6.14 -2.53
N THR A 110 -18.19 4.96 -2.76
CA THR A 110 -17.00 4.82 -3.62
C THR A 110 -17.36 5.15 -5.05
N GLU A 111 -16.47 5.88 -5.73
CA GLU A 111 -16.63 6.14 -7.16
C GLU A 111 -16.34 4.88 -7.97
N HIS A 112 -17.36 4.41 -8.68
CA HIS A 112 -17.21 3.34 -9.67
C HIS A 112 -16.80 3.95 -11.01
N MET A 113 -15.52 3.87 -11.35
CA MET A 113 -15.07 4.21 -12.70
C MET A 113 -15.38 3.05 -13.65
N LYS A 114 -16.22 3.31 -14.66
CA LYS A 114 -16.40 2.42 -15.80
C LYS A 114 -15.34 2.78 -16.85
N HIS A 115 -14.44 1.85 -17.15
CA HIS A 115 -13.53 1.97 -18.28
C HIS A 115 -14.16 1.30 -19.50
N ASP A 116 -14.53 2.09 -20.49
CA ASP A 116 -14.89 1.57 -21.80
C ASP A 116 -13.62 1.41 -22.64
N HIS A 117 -13.19 0.17 -22.82
CA HIS A 117 -12.08 -0.15 -23.71
C HIS A 117 -12.61 -0.43 -25.12
N GLY A 118 -12.56 0.58 -25.97
CA GLY A 118 -12.63 0.38 -27.41
C GLY A 118 -11.29 -0.16 -27.91
N ILE A 119 -11.16 -1.49 -28.00
CA ILE A 119 -10.02 -2.09 -28.70
C ILE A 119 -10.29 -1.87 -30.19
N SER A 120 -9.64 -0.89 -30.82
CA SER A 120 -9.55 -0.87 -32.28
C SER A 120 -8.60 -1.98 -32.68
N VAL A 121 -9.16 -3.16 -32.94
CA VAL A 121 -8.43 -4.21 -33.62
C VAL A 121 -8.30 -3.73 -35.06
N ASP A 122 -7.14 -3.18 -35.40
CA ASP A 122 -6.80 -3.04 -36.81
C ASP A 122 -6.67 -4.46 -37.33
N ASN A 123 -7.72 -4.95 -37.99
CA ASN A 123 -7.85 -6.34 -38.46
C ASN A 123 -6.93 -6.63 -39.65
N THR A 124 -5.76 -5.97 -39.73
CA THR A 124 -4.68 -6.42 -40.58
C THR A 124 -4.10 -7.69 -39.96
N TRP A 125 -4.79 -8.81 -40.18
CA TRP A 125 -4.14 -10.11 -40.25
C TRP A 125 -3.05 -9.95 -41.31
N HIS A 126 -1.81 -9.68 -40.89
CA HIS A 126 -0.68 -9.90 -41.77
C HIS A 126 -0.64 -11.41 -41.98
N ASP A 127 -1.05 -11.86 -43.17
CA ASP A 127 -0.72 -13.19 -43.63
C ASP A 127 0.80 -13.31 -43.52
N LEU A 128 1.26 -14.06 -42.52
CA LEU A 128 2.67 -14.28 -42.32
C LEU A 128 3.18 -15.00 -43.54
N THR A 129 4.28 -14.51 -44.11
CA THR A 129 4.94 -15.27 -45.15
C THR A 129 5.35 -16.63 -44.58
N PRO A 130 5.37 -17.72 -45.36
CA PRO A 130 5.72 -19.04 -44.86
C PRO A 130 7.08 -19.11 -44.13
N GLU A 131 7.97 -18.15 -44.38
CA GLU A 131 9.26 -18.02 -43.71
C GLU A 131 9.17 -17.33 -42.34
N GLU A 132 8.36 -16.28 -42.20
CA GLU A 132 8.13 -15.61 -40.91
C GLU A 132 7.40 -16.52 -39.92
N ASP A 133 6.47 -17.33 -40.43
CA ASP A 133 5.72 -18.30 -39.63
C ASP A 133 6.64 -19.42 -39.10
N LYS A 134 7.57 -19.91 -39.93
CA LYS A 134 8.61 -20.84 -39.50
C LYS A 134 9.55 -20.23 -38.46
N GLN A 135 9.95 -18.96 -38.63
CA GLN A 135 10.84 -18.28 -37.70
C GLN A 135 10.19 -18.10 -36.32
N ARG A 136 8.90 -17.75 -36.28
CA ARG A 136 8.14 -17.64 -35.03
C ARG A 136 7.95 -19.00 -34.36
N ALA A 137 7.60 -20.04 -35.13
CA ALA A 137 7.50 -21.39 -34.59
C ALA A 137 8.84 -21.90 -34.03
N ALA A 138 9.95 -21.67 -34.75
CA ALA A 138 11.29 -22.04 -34.29
C ALA A 138 11.69 -21.28 -33.02
N ALA A 139 11.42 -19.98 -32.95
CA ALA A 139 11.68 -19.17 -31.76
C ALA A 139 10.87 -19.65 -30.55
N LEU A 140 9.59 -20.00 -30.75
CA LEU A 140 8.75 -20.56 -29.70
C LEU A 140 9.28 -21.93 -29.23
N ILE A 141 9.64 -22.82 -30.15
CA ILE A 141 10.22 -24.13 -29.81
C ILE A 141 11.52 -23.93 -29.01
N HIS A 142 12.38 -23.01 -29.41
CA HIS A 142 13.68 -22.77 -28.75
C HIS A 142 13.54 -22.10 -27.38
N MET A 143 12.53 -21.26 -27.20
CA MET A 143 12.21 -20.59 -25.94
C MET A 143 11.66 -21.58 -24.90
N PHE A 144 10.90 -22.58 -25.34
CA PHE A 144 10.30 -23.60 -24.47
C PHE A 144 11.14 -24.89 -24.39
N ALA A 145 12.14 -25.09 -25.25
CA ALA A 145 13.05 -26.25 -25.24
C ALA A 145 13.71 -26.53 -23.87
N PRO A 146 14.12 -25.54 -23.05
CA PRO A 146 14.68 -25.80 -21.71
C PRO A 146 13.66 -26.37 -20.72
N MET A 147 12.35 -26.13 -20.94
CA MET A 147 11.28 -26.68 -20.10
C MET A 147 10.97 -28.15 -20.42
N PHE A 148 11.36 -28.65 -21.59
CA PHE A 148 11.15 -30.03 -22.00
C PHE A 148 12.47 -30.81 -22.00
N SER A 149 13.00 -31.11 -20.81
CA SER A 149 14.08 -32.09 -20.61
C SER A 149 13.60 -33.56 -20.75
N PHE A 150 12.50 -33.77 -21.47
CA PHE A 150 11.84 -35.07 -21.64
C PHE A 150 11.80 -35.42 -23.12
N LYS A 151 12.32 -36.60 -23.50
CA LYS A 151 12.23 -37.16 -24.86
C LYS A 151 10.75 -37.40 -25.22
N MET A 152 10.07 -36.37 -25.71
CA MET A 152 8.69 -36.47 -26.19
C MET A 152 8.73 -36.67 -27.71
N THR A 153 8.13 -37.74 -28.21
CA THR A 153 8.13 -37.99 -29.65
C THR A 153 7.15 -37.03 -30.35
N PRO A 154 7.34 -36.71 -31.65
CA PRO A 154 6.45 -35.80 -32.37
C PRO A 154 4.97 -36.21 -32.37
N LYS A 155 4.67 -37.50 -32.19
CA LYS A 155 3.31 -38.02 -32.05
C LYS A 155 2.71 -37.70 -30.68
N ASP A 156 3.50 -37.82 -29.62
CA ASP A 156 3.08 -37.49 -28.25
C ASP A 156 2.78 -35.99 -28.11
N LEU A 157 3.57 -35.14 -28.78
CA LEU A 157 3.36 -33.69 -28.78
C LEU A 157 2.06 -33.30 -29.50
N LYS A 158 1.80 -33.87 -30.69
CA LYS A 158 0.53 -33.63 -31.42
C LYS A 158 -0.68 -34.08 -30.60
N GLU A 159 -0.56 -35.21 -29.93
CA GLU A 159 -1.62 -35.75 -29.07
C GLU A 159 -1.84 -34.89 -27.82
N ALA A 160 -0.78 -34.39 -27.19
CA ALA A 160 -0.87 -33.48 -26.06
C ALA A 160 -1.50 -32.14 -26.45
N ILE A 161 -1.10 -31.58 -27.59
CA ILE A 161 -1.70 -30.35 -28.12
C ILE A 161 -3.19 -30.55 -28.41
N ARG A 162 -3.57 -31.68 -29.03
CA ARG A 162 -4.99 -32.02 -29.28
C ARG A 162 -5.79 -32.10 -27.99
N ARG A 163 -5.28 -32.80 -26.98
CA ARG A 163 -5.95 -32.96 -25.68
C ARG A 163 -6.15 -31.64 -24.97
N GLU A 164 -5.19 -30.72 -25.09
CA GLU A 164 -5.29 -29.43 -24.43
C GLU A 164 -6.26 -28.49 -25.14
N HIS A 165 -6.34 -28.53 -26.49
CA HIS A 165 -7.40 -27.84 -27.23
C HIS A 165 -8.79 -28.34 -26.82
N GLU A 166 -8.99 -29.66 -26.74
CA GLU A 166 -10.27 -30.22 -26.28
C GLU A 166 -10.61 -29.86 -24.83
N ARG A 167 -9.61 -29.67 -23.97
CA ARG A 167 -9.80 -29.19 -22.59
C ARG A 167 -10.21 -27.72 -22.56
N ILE A 168 -9.57 -26.88 -23.35
CA ILE A 168 -9.92 -25.46 -23.47
C ILE A 168 -11.35 -25.33 -23.99
N ASP A 169 -11.72 -26.05 -25.05
CA ASP A 169 -13.08 -26.01 -25.62
C ASP A 169 -14.15 -26.43 -24.62
N ARG A 170 -13.87 -27.46 -23.79
CA ARG A 170 -14.77 -27.85 -22.70
C ARG A 170 -14.93 -26.75 -21.66
N ARG A 171 -13.83 -26.13 -21.22
CA ARG A 171 -13.88 -25.03 -20.22
C ARG A 171 -14.61 -23.81 -20.75
N VAL A 172 -14.48 -23.51 -22.05
CA VAL A 172 -15.23 -22.43 -22.70
C VAL A 172 -16.73 -22.74 -22.67
N LYS A 173 -17.14 -23.94 -23.08
CA LYS A 173 -18.55 -24.37 -23.04
C LYS A 173 -19.13 -24.37 -21.62
N GLU A 174 -18.36 -24.82 -20.63
CA GLU A 174 -18.76 -24.79 -19.22
C GLU A 174 -18.91 -23.36 -18.71
N SER A 175 -18.01 -22.46 -19.09
CA SER A 175 -18.11 -21.04 -18.75
C SER A 175 -19.33 -20.39 -19.40
N GLU A 176 -19.66 -20.72 -20.64
CA GLU A 176 -20.85 -20.21 -21.33
C GLU A 176 -22.14 -20.72 -20.68
N ALA A 177 -22.20 -22.02 -20.36
CA ALA A 177 -23.33 -22.60 -19.64
C ALA A 177 -23.50 -21.98 -18.24
N HIS A 178 -22.40 -21.66 -17.55
CA HIS A 178 -22.45 -20.98 -16.27
C HIS A 178 -22.99 -19.54 -16.41
N LYS A 179 -22.51 -18.77 -17.39
CA LYS A 179 -23.01 -17.43 -17.68
C LYS A 179 -24.51 -17.44 -17.99
N GLU A 180 -24.97 -18.41 -18.77
CA GLU A 180 -26.39 -18.55 -19.13
C GLU A 180 -27.26 -18.91 -17.91
N ARG A 181 -26.77 -19.74 -16.99
CA ARG A 181 -27.45 -20.04 -15.72
C ARG A 181 -27.58 -18.81 -14.84
N VAL A 182 -26.50 -18.04 -14.70
CA VAL A 182 -26.49 -16.80 -13.92
C VAL A 182 -27.45 -15.78 -14.53
N ARG A 183 -27.45 -15.63 -15.87
CA ARG A 183 -28.38 -14.76 -16.59
C ARG A 183 -29.84 -15.13 -16.31
N LYS A 184 -30.20 -16.41 -16.41
CA LYS A 184 -31.58 -16.88 -16.13
C LYS A 184 -32.01 -16.69 -14.69
N ALA A 185 -31.10 -16.87 -13.72
CA ALA A 185 -31.40 -16.60 -12.31
C ALA A 185 -31.65 -15.10 -12.04
N LEU A 186 -30.89 -14.22 -12.68
CA LEU A 186 -31.10 -12.77 -12.62
C LEU A 186 -32.43 -12.35 -13.29
N GLU A 187 -32.83 -13.00 -14.38
CA GLU A 187 -34.11 -12.73 -15.05
C GLU A 187 -35.30 -13.22 -14.18
N SER A 188 -35.21 -14.38 -13.53
CA SER A 188 -36.27 -14.87 -12.63
C SER A 188 -36.46 -14.02 -11.37
N ASP A 189 -35.39 -13.43 -10.84
CA ASP A 189 -35.46 -12.53 -9.68
C ASP A 189 -36.08 -11.16 -10.01
N LEU A 190 -36.12 -10.80 -11.31
CA LEU A 190 -36.75 -9.56 -11.80
C LEU A 190 -38.24 -9.73 -12.11
N GLU A 191 -38.69 -10.92 -12.50
CA GLU A 191 -40.11 -11.23 -12.78
C GLU A 191 -40.92 -11.56 -11.50
N GLY A 192 -40.25 -11.82 -10.38
CA GLY A 192 -40.86 -12.13 -9.08
C GLY A 192 -41.16 -10.92 -8.16
N LYS A 193 -41.16 -9.70 -8.67
CA LYS A 193 -41.53 -8.46 -7.95
C LYS A 193 -42.79 -7.80 -8.48
#